data_AF-I0YJL5-F1
#
_entry.id   AF-I0YJL5-F1
#
_cell.length_a   1.000
_cell.length_b   1.000
_cell.length_c   1.000
_cell.angle_alpha   90.00
_cell.angle_beta   90.00
_cell.angle_gamma   90.00
#
_symmetry.space_group_name_H-M   'P 1'
#
loop_
_entity.id
_entity.type
_entity.pdbx_description
1 polymer ?
#
loop_
_entity_poly.entity_id
_entity_poly.type
_entity_poly.pdbx_seq_one_letter_code
_entity_poly.pdbx_strand_id
1 'polypeptide(L)' 'GSKWTAMERTLGWRHFHVTAKRKAAGETFVCLVSTCGQHNSAGATLWLNSAVLKSRRAWAPGWLQRTEINEITGETAG' A
#
# COMPACT_ATOMS: atom_id res chain seq x y z
N GLY A 1 -3.17 -5.21 10.51
CA GLY A 1 -2.46 -6.13 9.60
C GLY A 1 -1.21 -5.45 9.07
N SER A 2 -0.19 -6.22 8.68
CA SER A 2 1.03 -5.71 8.06
C SER A 2 0.92 -5.58 6.53
N LYS A 3 -0.12 -6.18 5.93
CA LYS A 3 -0.44 -6.14 4.51
C LYS A 3 -1.39 -4.99 4.20
N TRP A 4 -1.11 -4.25 3.13
CA TRP A 4 -1.89 -3.12 2.69
C TRP A 4 -1.99 -3.09 1.17
N THR A 5 -3.12 -2.61 0.68
CA THR A 5 -3.36 -2.38 -0.74
C THR A 5 -3.61 -0.90 -0.97
N ALA A 6 -2.84 -0.29 -1.86
CA ALA A 6 -3.08 1.05 -2.34
C ALA A 6 -4.21 1.03 -3.39
N MET A 7 -5.22 1.87 -3.17
CA MET A 7 -6.38 2.01 -4.05
C MET A 7 -6.00 2.74 -5.35
N GLU A 8 -4.99 3.61 -5.27
CA GLU A 8 -4.34 4.25 -6.41
C GLU A 8 -2.93 3.66 -6.59
N ARG A 9 -2.45 3.62 -7.85
CA ARG A 9 -1.09 3.13 -8.14
C ARG A 9 -0.08 4.02 -7.43
N THR A 10 0.56 3.49 -6.39
CA THR A 10 1.60 4.17 -5.64
C THR A 10 2.94 3.66 -6.12
N LEU A 11 3.74 4.54 -6.74
CA LEU A 11 5.02 4.14 -7.37
C LEU A 11 4.87 3.01 -8.40
N GLY A 12 3.74 2.94 -9.09
CA GLY A 12 3.41 1.84 -10.01
C GLY A 12 2.92 0.55 -9.34
N TRP A 13 2.89 0.49 -8.01
CA TRP A 13 2.52 -0.70 -7.24
C TRP A 13 1.22 -0.52 -6.46
N ARG A 14 0.57 -1.63 -6.14
CA ARG A 14 -0.66 -1.67 -5.34
C ARG A 14 -0.52 -2.46 -4.04
N HIS A 15 0.21 -3.58 -4.03
CA HIS A 15 0.38 -4.37 -2.81
C HIS A 15 1.67 -4.02 -2.07
N PHE A 16 1.53 -3.79 -0.77
CA PHE A 16 2.62 -3.41 0.10
C PHE A 16 2.58 -4.20 1.42
N HIS A 17 3.76 -4.42 1.99
CA HIS A 17 3.93 -4.98 3.33
C HIS A 17 4.72 -3.98 4.18
N VAL A 18 4.18 -3.65 5.36
CA VAL A 18 4.90 -2.94 6.41
C VAL A 18 6.08 -3.78 6.94
N THR A 19 7.31 -3.34 6.70
CA THR A 19 8.53 -4.01 7.17
C THR A 19 9.09 -3.37 8.43
N ALA A 20 8.91 -2.06 8.60
CA ALA A 20 9.40 -1.32 9.75
C ALA A 20 8.39 -0.28 10.21
N LYS A 21 8.52 0.11 11.48
CA LYS A 21 7.79 1.22 12.09
C LYS A 21 8.76 2.10 12.87
N ARG A 22 8.62 3.40 12.74
CA ARG A 22 9.41 4.40 13.46
C ARG A 22 8.47 5.39 14.13
N LYS A 23 8.71 5.71 15.39
CA LYS A 23 8.04 6.80 16.08
C LYS A 23 8.95 8.02 16.09
N ALA A 24 8.45 9.16 15.67
CA ALA A 24 9.18 10.42 15.65
C ALA A 24 8.23 11.55 16.06
N ALA A 25 8.61 12.35 17.06
CA ALA A 25 7.85 13.52 17.52
C ALA A 25 6.35 13.27 17.80
N GLY A 26 6.00 12.11 18.34
CA GLY A 26 4.60 11.73 18.63
C GLY A 26 3.84 11.12 17.45
N GLU A 27 4.40 11.17 16.25
CA GLU A 27 3.84 10.55 15.05
C GLU A 27 4.46 9.18 14.79
N THR A 28 3.68 8.27 14.20
CA THR A 28 4.15 6.92 13.84
C THR A 28 4.23 6.82 12.34
N PHE A 29 5.44 6.58 11.84
CA PHE A 29 5.74 6.29 10.44
C PHE A 29 5.92 4.80 10.24
N VAL A 30 5.52 4.32 9.08
CA VAL A 30 5.69 2.92 8.68
C VAL A 30 6.39 2.87 7.33
N CYS A 31 7.26 1.89 7.20
CA CYS A 31 7.97 1.56 5.97
C CYS A 31 7.20 0.47 5.25
N LEU A 32 6.68 0.77 4.06
CA LEU A 32 5.97 -0.15 3.19
C LEU A 32 6.89 -0.56 2.04
N VAL A 33 7.04 -1.85 1.83
CA VAL A 33 7.79 -2.42 0.71
C VAL A 33 6.79 -3.08 -0.25
N SER A 34 6.90 -2.78 -1.55
CA SER A 34 6.03 -3.38 -2.55
C SER A 34 6.31 -4.87 -2.67
N THR A 35 5.25 -5.68 -2.68
CA THR A 35 5.36 -7.16 -2.76
C THR A 35 5.20 -7.67 -4.19
N CYS A 36 4.85 -6.79 -5.13
CA CYS A 36 4.57 -7.13 -6.52
C CYS A 36 5.83 -7.16 -7.41
N GLY A 37 7.03 -6.98 -6.84
CA GLY A 37 8.28 -6.93 -7.60
C GLY A 37 8.51 -8.22 -8.38
N GLN A 38 8.50 -8.12 -9.71
CA GLN A 38 9.11 -9.13 -10.58
C GLN A 38 10.56 -9.35 -10.14
N HIS A 39 11.05 -10.55 -10.39
CA HIS A 39 12.23 -11.25 -9.86
C HIS A 39 13.56 -10.46 -9.79
N ASN A 40 13.62 -9.21 -10.28
CA ASN A 40 14.83 -8.44 -10.54
C ASN A 40 14.74 -6.95 -10.12
N SER A 41 13.61 -6.45 -9.60
CA SER A 41 13.45 -5.03 -9.25
C SER A 41 13.49 -4.85 -7.73
N ALA A 42 14.40 -4.02 -7.23
CA ALA A 42 14.39 -3.59 -5.83
C ALA A 42 12.99 -3.05 -5.50
N GLY A 43 12.26 -3.76 -4.63
CA GLY A 43 10.87 -3.42 -4.31
C GLY A 43 10.74 -1.96 -3.90
N ALA A 44 9.75 -1.26 -4.45
CA ALA A 44 9.54 0.14 -4.11
C ALA A 44 9.28 0.25 -2.61
N THR A 45 10.10 1.07 -1.95
CA THR A 45 10.03 1.28 -0.51
C THR A 45 9.52 2.69 -0.25
N LEU A 46 8.47 2.81 0.55
CA LEU A 46 7.82 4.06 0.88
C LEU A 46 7.68 4.20 2.40
N TRP A 47 8.15 5.32 2.93
CA TRP A 47 7.84 5.73 4.30
C TRP A 47 6.65 6.68 4.28
N LEU A 48 5.65 6.40 5.11
CA LEU A 48 4.50 7.28 5.28
C LEU A 48 4.02 7.29 6.72
N ASN A 49 3.29 8.34 7.08
CA ASN A 49 2.62 8.40 8.37
C ASN A 49 1.51 7.36 8.43
N SER A 50 1.50 6.53 9.48
CA SER A 50 0.47 5.51 9.72
C SER A 50 -0.95 6.06 9.76
N ALA A 51 -1.14 7.36 10.03
CA ALA A 51 -2.44 8.02 9.93
C ALA A 51 -3.01 7.98 8.49
N VAL A 52 -2.17 8.04 7.46
CA VAL A 52 -2.60 7.96 6.06
C VAL A 52 -3.21 6.60 5.72
N LEU A 53 -2.72 5.51 6.35
CA LEU A 53 -3.30 4.17 6.20
C LEU A 53 -4.72 4.05 6.77
N LYS A 54 -5.16 5.02 7.59
CA LYS A 54 -6.55 5.08 8.06
C LYS A 54 -7.49 5.58 6.96
N SER A 55 -6.98 6.30 5.95
CA SER A 55 -7.77 6.76 4.82
C SER A 55 -8.13 5.59 3.89
N ARG A 56 -9.38 5.14 3.98
CA ARG A 56 -9.91 4.04 3.14
C ARG A 56 -10.04 4.38 1.66
N ARG A 57 -9.96 5.68 1.32
CA ARG A 57 -9.90 6.13 -0.08
C ARG A 57 -8.55 5.80 -0.73
N ALA A 58 -7.47 5.86 0.04
CA ALA A 58 -6.12 5.63 -0.45
C ALA A 58 -5.61 4.22 -0.13
N TRP A 59 -6.03 3.64 1.00
CA TRP A 59 -5.49 2.38 1.51
C TRP A 59 -6.56 1.44 2.02
N ALA A 60 -6.51 0.20 1.55
CA ALA A 60 -7.27 -0.92 2.09
C ALA A 60 -6.38 -1.82 2.96
N PRO A 61 -6.87 -2.30 4.11
CA PRO A 61 -6.16 -3.30 4.90
C PRO A 61 -6.19 -4.66 4.17
N GLY A 62 -5.07 -5.38 4.19
CA GLY A 62 -4.96 -6.67 3.52
C GLY A 62 -4.56 -6.56 2.05
N TRP A 63 -4.61 -7.70 1.35
CA TRP A 63 -4.41 -7.77 -0.08
C TRP A 63 -5.77 -7.88 -0.75
N LEU A 64 -6.11 -6.89 -1.55
CA LEU A 64 -7.27 -6.98 -2.43
C LEU A 64 -6.83 -7.55 -3.78
N GLN A 65 -7.66 -8.42 -4.34
CA GLN A 65 -7.51 -8.88 -5.71
C GLN A 65 -7.83 -7.75 -6.70
N ARG A 66 -7.37 -7.90 -7.94
CA ARG A 66 -7.61 -6.90 -8.99
C ARG A 66 -9.11 -6.66 -9.22
N THR A 67 -9.93 -7.70 -9.17
CA THR A 67 -11.39 -7.61 -9.30
C THR A 67 -12.00 -6.77 -8.18
N GLU A 68 -11.64 -7.05 -6.93
CA GLU A 68 -12.08 -6.28 -5.76
C GLU A 68 -11.66 -4.81 -5.86
N ILE A 69 -10.42 -4.55 -6.29
CA ILE A 69 -9.93 -3.18 -6.50
C ILE A 69 -10.76 -2.48 -7.57
N ASN A 70 -10.99 -3.12 -8.71
CA ASN A 70 -11.77 -2.54 -9.81
C ASN A 70 -13.22 -2.26 -9.41
N GLU A 71 -13.84 -3.14 -8.63
CA GLU A 71 -15.19 -2.93 -8.09
C GLU A 71 -15.24 -1.72 -7.14
N ILE A 72 -14.21 -1.53 -6.32
CA ILE A 72 -14.16 -0.43 -5.35
C ILE A 72 -13.78 0.90 -6.01
N THR A 73 -12.85 0.90 -6.97
CA THR A 73 -12.36 2.12 -7.63
C THR A 73 -13.21 2.53 -8.82
N GLY A 74 -14.05 1.63 -9.35
CA GLY A 74 -14.77 1.84 -10.59
C GLY A 74 -13.84 1.88 -11.82
N GLU A 75 -12.59 1.40 -11.72
CA GLU A 75 -11.75 1.11 -12.89
C GLU A 75 -12.36 -0.08 -13.64
N THR A 76 -13.33 0.19 -14.51
CA THR A 76 -13.81 -0.80 -15.48
C THR A 76 -12.61 -1.23 -16.32
N ALA A 77 -12.35 -2.55 -16.37
CA ALA A 77 -11.38 -3.10 -17.30
C ALA A 77 -11.90 -2.87 -18.73
N GLY A 78 -11.56 -1.72 -19.31
CA GLY A 78 -11.74 -1.43 -20.72
C GLY A 78 -10.78 -2.22 -21.58
#